data_AF-A0A8I5ND40-F1
#
_entry.id   AF-A0A8I5ND40-F1
#
_cell.length_a   1.000
_cell.length_b   1.000
_cell.length_c   1.000
_cell.angle_alpha   90.00
_cell.angle_beta   90.00
_cell.angle_gamma   90.00
#
_symmetry.space_group_name_H-M   'P 1'
#
loop_
_entity.id
_entity.type
_entity.pdbx_description
1 polymer ?
#
loop_
_entity_poly.entity_id
_entity_poly.type
_entity_poly.pdbx_seq_one_letter_code
_entity_poly.pdbx_strand_id
1 'polypeptide(L)'
;MLLVFKGSYGGPRDIHASLFFFYVANGVWFCVAFPRFAGMGNLLKVLTREIENYPHFFLDFENAQPTEGEREIWNQISAVLQDSESILADLQAYKGAGPEIRDAIQNPNDIQLQEKAWNAVCPLVVRLKRFYEFSIRLEKALQSLLESLTCPPYTPTQHLEREQALAKEFAEILHFTLRFDELKMRNPAIQNDFSYYRRTISRNRINNMHLDIENEVNNEMANRMSLFYAEATPMLKTLSNATMHFVSENKTLPIENTTDCLSTMTSVCKVMLETPEYRSRFTSEETLMFCMRVMVGVIILYDHVHPVGAFCKTSKIDAPQDHSTDSDLSNTHSPSWQLSSQQDVQAFSCA
;
A
#
# COMPACT_ATOMS: atom_id res chain seq x y z
N MET A 1 -10.39 -0.16 0.02
CA MET A 1 -10.21 -0.33 -1.44
C MET A 1 -9.26 0.75 -1.90
N LEU A 2 -8.01 0.40 -2.28
CA LEU A 2 -7.07 1.39 -2.80
C LEU A 2 -7.22 1.52 -4.33
N LEU A 3 -7.95 2.54 -4.79
CA LEU A 3 -8.05 2.84 -6.21
C LEU A 3 -7.11 3.99 -6.52
N VAL A 4 -6.17 3.76 -7.43
CA VAL A 4 -5.34 4.82 -8.02
C VAL A 4 -5.96 5.20 -9.36
N PHE A 5 -6.56 6.38 -9.44
CA PHE A 5 -7.08 6.93 -10.70
C PHE A 5 -6.19 8.07 -11.18
N LYS A 6 -5.84 8.02 -12.48
CA LYS A 6 -5.31 9.16 -13.21
C LYS A 6 -6.48 9.81 -13.95
N GLY A 7 -7.07 10.84 -13.36
CA GLY A 7 -8.17 11.58 -13.96
C GLY A 7 -7.65 12.81 -14.68
N SER A 8 -7.97 12.97 -15.96
CA SER A 8 -7.87 14.26 -16.66
C SER A 8 -9.21 14.97 -16.56
N TYR A 9 -9.25 16.11 -15.88
CA TYR A 9 -10.39 17.02 -15.93
C TYR A 9 -9.96 18.35 -16.54
N GLY A 10 -10.56 18.70 -17.67
CA GLY A 10 -10.45 20.02 -18.27
C GLY A 10 -10.92 20.07 -19.72
N GLY A 11 -11.63 21.16 -20.06
CA GLY A 11 -11.98 21.51 -21.42
C GLY A 11 -10.74 21.80 -22.29
N PRO A 12 -10.92 22.15 -23.57
CA PRO A 12 -9.91 22.04 -24.63
C PRO A 12 -8.65 22.94 -24.50
N ARG A 13 -8.36 23.54 -23.34
CA ARG A 13 -7.13 24.33 -23.11
C ARG A 13 -6.33 23.98 -21.86
N ASP A 14 -6.81 23.14 -20.94
CA ASP A 14 -6.05 22.80 -19.73
C ASP A 14 -6.30 21.34 -19.34
N ILE A 15 -5.38 20.44 -19.68
CA ILE A 15 -5.46 19.04 -19.23
C ILE A 15 -4.77 18.94 -17.88
N HIS A 16 -5.54 19.01 -16.79
CA HIS A 16 -5.04 18.75 -15.44
C HIS A 16 -5.12 17.25 -15.12
N ALA A 17 -3.96 16.58 -15.02
CA ALA A 17 -3.90 15.21 -14.50
C ALA A 17 -3.80 15.25 -12.97
N SER A 18 -4.84 14.80 -12.28
CA SER A 18 -4.83 14.61 -10.82
C SER A 18 -4.67 13.12 -10.49
N LEU A 19 -3.85 12.83 -9.49
CA LEU A 19 -3.67 11.48 -8.96
C LEU A 19 -4.57 11.33 -7.73
N PHE A 20 -5.51 10.40 -7.79
CA PHE A 20 -6.42 10.11 -6.68
C PHE A 20 -6.04 8.78 -6.04
N PHE A 21 -5.81 8.78 -4.73
CA PHE A 21 -5.73 7.57 -3.92
C PHE A 21 -7.00 7.45 -3.10
N PHE A 22 -7.82 6.46 -3.40
CA PHE A 22 -8.94 6.12 -2.53
C PHE A 22 -8.45 5.22 -1.41
N TYR A 23 -8.88 5.43 -0.18
CA TYR A 23 -8.61 4.55 0.97
C TYR A 23 -9.91 4.37 1.74
N VAL A 24 -10.13 3.20 2.33
CA VAL A 24 -11.31 2.96 3.17
C VAL A 24 -10.82 2.68 4.58
N ALA A 25 -11.02 3.64 5.48
CA ALA A 25 -10.85 3.47 6.93
C ALA A 25 -12.22 3.46 7.59
N ASN A 26 -12.48 2.48 8.46
CA ASN A 26 -13.71 2.41 9.27
C ASN A 26 -15.02 2.55 8.48
N GLY A 27 -15.07 2.06 7.22
CA GLY A 27 -16.25 2.16 6.37
C GLY A 27 -16.45 3.50 5.65
N VAL A 28 -15.53 4.46 5.81
CA VAL A 28 -15.56 5.78 5.16
C VAL A 28 -14.59 5.79 3.99
N TRP A 29 -15.05 6.27 2.82
CA TRP A 29 -14.21 6.47 1.64
C TRP A 29 -13.43 7.79 1.77
N PHE A 30 -12.11 7.69 1.85
CA PHE A 30 -11.19 8.82 1.79
C PHE A 30 -10.60 8.92 0.40
N CYS A 31 -10.60 10.11 -0.18
CA CYS A 31 -9.99 10.40 -1.47
C CYS A 31 -8.84 11.39 -1.26
N VAL A 32 -7.60 10.94 -1.37
CA VAL A 32 -6.44 11.84 -1.37
C VAL A 32 -6.19 12.26 -2.81
N ALA A 33 -6.62 13.48 -3.14
CA ALA A 33 -6.42 14.10 -4.43
C ALA A 33 -5.13 14.92 -4.44
N PHE A 34 -4.19 14.60 -5.33
CA PHE A 34 -3.02 15.44 -5.60
C PHE A 34 -3.26 16.27 -6.87
N PRO A 35 -3.63 17.56 -6.74
CA PRO A 35 -3.64 18.49 -7.87
C PRO A 35 -2.22 18.74 -8.40
N ARG A 36 -2.05 18.66 -9.73
CA ARG A 36 -0.85 19.15 -10.42
C ARG A 36 -0.97 20.68 -10.51
N PHE A 37 -0.44 21.41 -9.53
CA PHE A 37 -0.57 22.86 -9.48
C PHE A 37 0.38 23.57 -10.44
N ALA A 38 -0.19 24.29 -11.40
CA ALA A 38 0.47 25.39 -12.11
C ALA A 38 -0.18 26.71 -11.65
N GLY A 39 0.56 27.48 -10.84
CA GLY A 39 0.40 28.93 -10.66
C GLY A 39 -0.79 29.46 -9.85
N MET A 40 -0.64 29.63 -8.52
CA MET A 40 -1.44 30.58 -7.73
C MET A 40 -0.60 31.21 -6.60
N GLY A 41 0.04 32.36 -6.88
CA GLY A 41 1.03 33.01 -6.00
C GLY A 41 0.52 33.64 -4.70
N ASN A 42 -0.80 33.79 -4.50
CA ASN A 42 -1.35 34.37 -3.27
C ASN A 42 -1.91 33.33 -2.29
N LEU A 43 -2.35 32.15 -2.76
CA LEU A 43 -2.68 31.01 -1.90
C LEU A 43 -1.40 30.37 -1.32
N LEU A 44 -0.32 30.40 -2.11
CA LEU A 44 1.01 29.94 -1.70
C LEU A 44 1.47 30.62 -0.41
N LYS A 45 1.13 31.89 -0.16
CA LYS A 45 1.54 32.63 1.06
C LYS A 45 0.84 32.19 2.34
N VAL A 46 -0.34 31.58 2.24
CA VAL A 46 -1.06 31.03 3.40
C VAL A 46 -0.60 29.59 3.65
N LEU A 47 -0.38 28.79 2.60
CA LEU A 47 0.18 27.43 2.70
C LEU A 47 1.66 27.43 3.13
N THR A 48 2.48 28.39 2.67
CA THR A 48 3.91 28.48 3.07
C THR A 48 4.11 28.79 4.55
N ARG A 49 3.16 29.46 5.22
CA ARG A 49 3.22 29.69 6.67
C ARG A 49 3.05 28.41 7.49
N GLU A 50 2.33 27.41 6.97
CA GLU A 50 2.20 26.10 7.62
C GLU A 50 3.42 25.22 7.31
N ILE A 51 4.03 25.40 6.13
CA ILE A 51 5.26 24.69 5.74
C ILE A 51 6.47 25.10 6.60
N GLU A 52 6.53 26.34 7.10
CA GLU A 52 7.59 26.81 8.01
C GLU A 52 7.72 25.97 9.29
N ASN A 53 6.64 25.32 9.75
CA ASN A 53 6.64 24.49 10.96
C ASN A 53 7.05 23.02 10.72
N TYR A 54 7.23 22.61 9.46
CA TYR A 54 7.70 21.26 9.13
C TYR A 54 9.22 21.17 9.14
N PRO A 55 9.79 19.98 9.37
CA PRO A 55 11.23 19.79 9.23
C PRO A 55 11.67 20.02 7.77
N HIS A 56 12.61 20.95 7.58
CA HIS A 56 13.15 21.35 6.28
C HIS A 56 14.43 20.60 5.95
N PHE A 57 14.28 19.31 5.63
CA PHE A 57 15.37 18.52 5.07
C PHE A 57 14.89 17.66 3.90
N PHE A 58 15.84 17.19 3.09
CA PHE A 58 15.57 16.39 1.92
C PHE A 58 15.95 14.93 2.19
N LEU A 59 15.02 13.99 1.96
CA LEU A 59 15.32 12.56 1.92
C LEU A 59 15.80 12.17 0.53
N ASP A 60 17.03 11.69 0.41
CA ASP A 60 17.58 11.29 -0.89
C ASP A 60 17.15 9.86 -1.26
N PHE A 61 15.93 9.73 -1.78
CA PHE A 61 15.42 8.44 -2.25
C PHE A 61 16.22 7.85 -3.41
N GLU A 62 16.99 8.64 -4.16
CA GLU A 62 17.72 8.16 -5.32
C GLU A 62 19.09 7.61 -4.89
N ASN A 63 19.84 8.33 -4.06
CA ASN A 63 21.26 8.06 -3.85
C ASN A 63 21.68 7.78 -2.40
N ALA A 64 20.76 7.80 -1.42
CA ALA A 64 21.11 7.53 -0.02
C ALA A 64 21.91 6.21 0.13
N GLN A 65 23.04 6.28 0.84
CA GLN A 65 23.93 5.16 1.13
C GLN A 65 24.01 4.93 2.63
N PRO A 66 24.06 3.66 3.09
CA PRO A 66 24.10 3.36 4.51
C PRO A 66 25.41 3.82 5.16
N THR A 67 25.27 4.54 6.26
CA THR A 67 26.37 4.80 7.19
C THR A 67 26.82 3.49 7.87
N GLU A 68 27.94 3.54 8.61
CA GLU A 68 28.43 2.38 9.36
C GLU A 68 27.41 1.87 10.39
N GLY A 69 26.69 2.80 11.05
CA GLY A 69 25.66 2.45 12.03
C GLY A 69 24.41 1.82 11.42
N GLU A 70 24.09 2.14 10.17
CA GLU A 70 22.92 1.58 9.47
C GLU A 70 23.23 0.25 8.79
N ARG A 71 24.51 -0.07 8.56
CA ARG A 71 24.94 -1.11 7.61
C ARG A 71 24.32 -2.48 7.89
N GLU A 72 24.27 -2.89 9.15
CA GLU A 72 23.75 -4.20 9.54
C GLU A 72 22.26 -4.32 9.20
N ILE A 73 21.45 -3.37 9.69
CA ILE A 73 20.00 -3.36 9.49
C ILE A 73 19.67 -3.13 8.01
N TRP A 74 20.39 -2.23 7.34
CA TRP A 74 20.25 -1.98 5.92
C TRP A 74 20.51 -3.24 5.10
N ASN A 75 21.58 -4.00 5.39
CA ASN A 75 21.85 -5.26 4.67
C ASN A 75 20.73 -6.30 4.86
N GLN A 76 20.17 -6.38 6.07
CA GLN A 76 19.06 -7.31 6.36
C GLN A 76 17.80 -6.95 5.56
N ILE A 77 17.44 -5.67 5.51
CA ILE A 77 16.25 -5.20 4.82
C ILE A 77 16.45 -5.23 3.30
N SER A 78 17.60 -4.78 2.81
CA SER A 78 17.96 -4.81 1.40
C SER A 78 17.96 -6.23 0.83
N ALA A 79 18.38 -7.23 1.62
CA ALA A 79 18.29 -8.64 1.24
C ALA A 79 16.85 -9.16 1.10
N VAL A 80 15.85 -8.49 1.70
CA VAL A 80 14.43 -8.74 1.44
C VAL A 80 13.99 -7.96 0.20
N LEU A 81 14.31 -6.68 0.11
CA LEU A 81 13.87 -5.82 -0.99
C LEU A 81 14.46 -6.18 -2.35
N GLN A 82 15.62 -6.85 -2.43
CA GLN A 82 16.18 -7.35 -3.69
C GLN A 82 15.20 -8.28 -4.46
N ASP A 83 14.31 -8.97 -3.75
CA ASP A 83 13.34 -9.88 -4.37
C ASP A 83 12.08 -9.14 -4.86
N SER A 84 11.85 -7.90 -4.43
CA SER A 84 10.59 -7.15 -4.59
C SER A 84 10.14 -7.03 -6.05
N GLU A 85 11.02 -6.61 -6.96
CA GLU A 85 10.71 -6.48 -8.39
C GLU A 85 10.37 -7.82 -9.03
N SER A 86 11.03 -8.91 -8.61
CA SER A 86 10.69 -10.25 -9.12
C SER A 86 9.30 -10.69 -8.66
N ILE A 87 8.91 -10.35 -7.42
CA ILE A 87 7.57 -10.63 -6.89
C ILE A 87 6.51 -9.82 -7.65
N LEU A 88 6.76 -8.53 -7.89
CA LEU A 88 5.84 -7.69 -8.67
C LEU A 88 5.71 -8.16 -10.12
N ALA A 89 6.81 -8.55 -10.76
CA ALA A 89 6.80 -9.11 -12.11
C ALA A 89 6.00 -10.42 -12.19
N ASP A 90 6.18 -11.33 -11.23
CA ASP A 90 5.44 -12.58 -11.16
C ASP A 90 3.93 -12.35 -10.95
N LEU A 91 3.56 -11.39 -10.10
CA LEU A 91 2.17 -11.02 -9.86
C LEU A 91 1.54 -10.37 -11.10
N GLN A 92 2.27 -9.49 -11.76
CA GLN A 92 1.85 -8.86 -13.02
C GLN A 92 1.63 -9.90 -14.13
N ALA A 93 2.43 -10.97 -14.15
CA ALA A 93 2.34 -12.08 -15.10
C ALA A 93 1.31 -13.16 -14.70
N TYR A 94 0.60 -13.00 -13.58
CA TYR A 94 -0.37 -13.97 -13.09
C TYR A 94 -1.66 -13.95 -13.92
N LYS A 95 -1.81 -14.90 -14.84
CA LYS A 95 -2.98 -15.00 -15.73
C LYS A 95 -4.18 -15.73 -15.12
N GLY A 96 -3.91 -16.59 -14.14
CA GLY A 96 -4.89 -17.49 -13.55
C GLY A 96 -5.21 -18.75 -14.39
N ALA A 97 -5.94 -19.69 -13.79
CA ALA A 97 -6.37 -20.96 -14.41
C ALA A 97 -7.89 -21.04 -14.64
N GLY A 98 -8.54 -19.88 -14.80
CA GLY A 98 -9.99 -19.77 -14.88
C GLY A 98 -10.68 -20.63 -15.94
N PRO A 99 -10.20 -20.69 -17.21
CA PRO A 99 -10.78 -21.56 -18.24
C PRO A 99 -10.74 -23.03 -17.85
N GLU A 100 -9.58 -23.55 -17.46
CA GLU A 100 -9.38 -24.94 -17.10
C GLU A 100 -10.24 -25.32 -15.87
N ILE A 101 -10.29 -24.44 -14.87
CA ILE A 101 -11.11 -24.63 -13.67
C ILE A 101 -12.61 -24.68 -14.03
N ARG A 102 -13.09 -23.81 -14.93
CA ARG A 102 -14.50 -23.84 -15.34
C ARG A 102 -14.85 -25.13 -16.07
N ASP A 103 -14.00 -25.58 -17.00
CA ASP A 103 -14.22 -26.81 -17.76
C ASP A 103 -14.28 -28.03 -16.82
N ALA A 104 -13.39 -28.09 -15.82
CA ALA A 104 -13.37 -29.13 -14.81
C ALA A 104 -14.61 -29.10 -13.89
N ILE A 105 -15.08 -27.91 -13.49
CA ILE A 105 -16.30 -27.79 -12.67
C ILE A 105 -17.55 -28.20 -13.44
N GLN A 106 -17.64 -27.87 -14.74
CA GLN A 106 -18.78 -28.23 -15.59
C GLN A 106 -18.84 -29.73 -15.90
N ASN A 107 -17.68 -30.40 -15.93
CA ASN A 107 -17.55 -31.82 -16.27
C ASN A 107 -16.84 -32.60 -15.16
N PRO A 108 -17.47 -32.78 -13.98
CA PRO A 108 -16.81 -33.33 -12.79
C PRO A 108 -16.38 -34.79 -12.93
N ASN A 109 -16.97 -35.54 -13.87
CA ASN A 109 -16.64 -36.95 -14.11
C ASN A 109 -15.53 -37.13 -15.18
N ASP A 110 -15.10 -36.05 -15.85
CA ASP A 110 -14.04 -36.10 -16.85
C ASP A 110 -12.67 -35.92 -16.18
N ILE A 111 -11.95 -37.05 -16.04
CA ILE A 111 -10.65 -37.11 -15.37
C ILE A 111 -9.61 -36.24 -16.11
N GLN A 112 -9.64 -36.17 -17.44
CA GLN A 112 -8.66 -35.39 -18.20
C GLN A 112 -8.82 -33.90 -17.94
N LEU A 113 -10.07 -33.42 -17.81
CA LEU A 113 -10.35 -32.03 -17.46
C LEU A 113 -9.96 -31.72 -16.01
N GLN A 114 -10.17 -32.65 -15.07
CA GLN A 114 -9.71 -32.48 -13.68
C GLN A 114 -8.18 -32.36 -13.61
N GLU A 115 -7.45 -33.26 -14.28
CA GLU A 115 -5.98 -33.23 -14.34
C GLU A 115 -5.46 -31.96 -15.00
N LYS A 116 -6.09 -31.51 -16.10
CA LYS A 116 -5.71 -30.26 -16.78
C LYS A 116 -5.86 -29.04 -15.85
N ALA A 117 -6.98 -28.92 -15.16
CA ALA A 117 -7.20 -27.84 -14.20
C ALA A 117 -6.21 -27.90 -13.04
N TRP A 118 -5.92 -29.10 -12.55
CA TRP A 118 -4.95 -29.31 -11.48
C TRP A 118 -3.53 -28.90 -11.91
N ASN A 119 -3.06 -29.38 -13.07
CA ASN A 119 -1.76 -29.04 -13.62
C ASN A 119 -1.60 -27.54 -13.92
N ALA A 120 -2.69 -26.85 -14.25
CA ALA A 120 -2.70 -25.40 -14.44
C ALA A 120 -2.65 -24.63 -13.10
N VAL A 121 -3.44 -25.04 -12.10
CA VAL A 121 -3.58 -24.29 -10.85
C VAL A 121 -2.39 -24.47 -9.90
N CYS A 122 -1.77 -25.65 -9.87
CA CYS A 122 -0.69 -25.95 -8.93
C CYS A 122 0.49 -24.98 -9.00
N PRO A 123 1.14 -24.74 -10.17
CA PRO A 123 2.25 -23.78 -10.24
C PRO A 123 1.82 -22.35 -9.88
N LEU A 124 0.56 -21.99 -10.09
CA LEU A 124 0.04 -20.69 -9.67
C LEU A 124 -0.05 -20.59 -8.15
N VAL A 125 -0.48 -21.67 -7.46
CA VAL A 125 -0.54 -21.71 -6.00
C VAL A 125 0.85 -21.65 -5.36
N VAL A 126 1.87 -22.24 -6.00
CA VAL A 126 3.27 -22.07 -5.55
C VAL A 126 3.71 -20.60 -5.60
N ARG A 127 3.31 -19.87 -6.65
CA ARG A 127 3.56 -18.42 -6.72
C ARG A 127 2.82 -17.67 -5.62
N LEU A 128 1.55 -18.02 -5.37
CA LEU A 128 0.79 -17.43 -4.26
C LEU A 128 1.47 -17.70 -2.90
N LYS A 129 1.97 -18.91 -2.68
CA LYS A 129 2.74 -19.24 -1.48
C LYS A 129 3.97 -18.34 -1.37
N ARG A 130 4.74 -18.18 -2.44
CA ARG A 130 5.92 -17.30 -2.49
C ARG A 130 5.59 -15.85 -2.11
N PHE A 131 4.47 -15.31 -2.60
CA PHE A 131 4.03 -13.95 -2.26
C PHE A 131 3.66 -13.81 -0.78
N TYR A 132 2.96 -14.81 -0.21
CA TYR A 132 2.63 -14.82 1.20
C TYR A 132 3.87 -14.96 2.09
N GLU A 133 4.81 -15.83 1.73
CA GLU A 133 6.08 -15.95 2.46
C GLU A 133 6.92 -14.68 2.38
N PHE A 134 6.87 -13.98 1.24
CA PHE A 134 7.48 -12.65 1.11
C PHE A 134 6.85 -11.63 2.06
N SER A 135 5.53 -11.66 2.28
CA SER A 135 4.89 -10.75 3.24
C SER A 135 5.39 -10.95 4.67
N ILE A 136 5.68 -12.20 5.06
CA ILE A 136 6.24 -12.53 6.39
C ILE A 136 7.67 -11.97 6.51
N ARG A 137 8.47 -12.06 5.45
CA ARG A 137 9.82 -11.45 5.43
C ARG A 137 9.75 -9.93 5.54
N LEU A 138 8.80 -9.32 4.83
CA LEU A 138 8.57 -7.88 4.83
C LEU A 138 8.12 -7.36 6.21
N GLU A 139 7.25 -8.11 6.90
CA GLU A 139 6.85 -7.84 8.29
C GLU A 139 8.06 -7.76 9.23
N LYS A 140 8.97 -8.75 9.17
CA LYS A 140 10.18 -8.76 10.00
C LYS A 140 11.12 -7.61 9.66
N ALA A 141 11.31 -7.33 8.37
CA ALA A 141 12.12 -6.21 7.91
C ALA A 141 11.57 -4.86 8.43
N LEU A 142 10.24 -4.69 8.41
CA LEU A 142 9.60 -3.50 8.98
C LEU A 142 9.82 -3.40 10.49
N GLN A 143 9.73 -4.50 11.24
CA GLN A 143 10.00 -4.49 12.69
C GLN A 143 11.41 -4.00 13.01
N SER A 144 12.43 -4.56 12.37
CA SER A 144 13.84 -4.14 12.58
C SER A 144 14.09 -2.69 12.17
N LEU A 145 13.40 -2.23 11.13
CA LEU A 145 13.46 -0.83 10.69
C LEU A 145 12.82 0.11 11.72
N LEU A 146 11.64 -0.23 12.23
CA LEU A 146 10.96 0.56 13.25
C LEU A 146 11.76 0.61 14.55
N GLU A 147 12.37 -0.50 14.97
CA GLU A 147 13.28 -0.54 16.11
C GLU A 147 14.40 0.50 15.97
N SER A 148 15.01 0.57 14.79
CA SER A 148 16.13 1.48 14.51
C SER A 148 15.67 2.95 14.45
N LEU A 149 14.61 3.25 13.69
CA LEU A 149 14.14 4.61 13.43
C LEU A 149 13.33 5.24 14.58
N THR A 150 13.06 4.50 15.65
CA THR A 150 12.25 5.00 16.78
C THR A 150 12.94 4.90 18.13
N CYS A 151 14.17 4.40 18.18
CA CYS A 151 14.89 4.18 19.44
C CYS A 151 15.35 5.49 20.12
N PRO A 152 15.31 5.57 21.46
CA PRO A 152 15.91 6.70 22.17
C PRO A 152 17.45 6.73 21.98
N PRO A 153 18.12 7.91 22.08
CA PRO A 153 17.60 9.19 22.56
C PRO A 153 17.17 10.16 21.45
N TYR A 154 17.17 9.74 20.18
CA TYR A 154 16.95 10.65 19.06
C TYR A 154 15.46 10.92 18.84
N THR A 155 15.17 12.12 18.34
CA THR A 155 13.83 12.50 17.87
C THR A 155 13.59 11.92 16.47
N PRO A 156 12.33 11.77 16.05
CA PRO A 156 12.01 11.29 14.70
C PRO A 156 12.67 12.08 13.56
N THR A 157 12.72 13.40 13.67
CA THR A 157 13.44 14.26 12.71
C THR A 157 14.92 13.90 12.65
N GLN A 158 15.56 13.71 13.80
CA GLN A 158 16.98 13.34 13.85
C GLN A 158 17.24 11.95 13.29
N HIS A 159 16.36 10.97 13.52
CA HIS A 159 16.46 9.65 12.89
C HIS A 159 16.40 9.78 11.37
N LEU A 160 15.38 10.43 10.82
CA LEU A 160 15.22 10.57 9.37
C LEU A 160 16.33 11.41 8.71
N GLU A 161 16.88 12.40 9.41
CA GLU A 161 18.04 13.17 8.92
C GLU A 161 19.34 12.37 8.92
N ARG A 162 19.58 11.56 9.96
CA ARG A 162 20.84 10.82 10.16
C ARG A 162 20.85 9.47 9.44
N GLU A 163 19.74 8.76 9.48
CA GLU A 163 19.56 7.39 8.99
C GLU A 163 18.81 7.39 7.65
N GLN A 164 19.36 8.14 6.70
CA GLN A 164 18.79 8.35 5.37
C GLN A 164 18.62 7.06 4.58
N ALA A 165 19.52 6.09 4.75
CA ALA A 165 19.43 4.81 4.05
C ALA A 165 18.29 3.96 4.63
N LEU A 166 18.14 3.93 5.95
CA LEU A 166 17.00 3.23 6.56
C LEU A 166 15.67 3.92 6.24
N ALA A 167 15.62 5.25 6.20
CA ALA A 167 14.43 5.99 5.75
C ALA A 167 14.07 5.65 4.29
N LYS A 168 15.06 5.50 3.41
CA LYS A 168 14.87 5.01 2.05
C LYS A 168 14.33 3.58 2.01
N GLU A 169 14.90 2.65 2.77
CA GLU A 169 14.38 1.27 2.84
C GLU A 169 12.92 1.24 3.33
N PHE A 170 12.53 2.13 4.26
CA PHE A 170 11.14 2.24 4.70
C PHE A 170 10.22 2.65 3.55
N ALA A 171 10.67 3.66 2.79
CA ALA A 171 9.96 4.15 1.63
C ALA A 171 9.80 3.04 0.56
N GLU A 172 10.83 2.24 0.32
CA GLU A 172 10.80 1.12 -0.62
C GLU A 172 9.83 0.00 -0.18
N ILE A 173 9.80 -0.34 1.12
CA ILE A 173 8.83 -1.28 1.70
C ILE A 173 7.39 -0.83 1.39
N LEU A 174 7.08 0.45 1.63
CA LEU A 174 5.77 1.03 1.38
C LEU A 174 5.43 1.08 -0.12
N HIS A 175 6.42 1.45 -0.94
CA HIS A 175 6.27 1.49 -2.38
C HIS A 175 5.90 0.13 -2.96
N PHE A 176 6.67 -0.91 -2.61
CA PHE A 176 6.36 -2.29 -2.99
C PHE A 176 4.95 -2.70 -2.53
N THR A 177 4.62 -2.39 -1.27
CA THR A 177 3.34 -2.77 -0.65
C THR A 177 2.15 -2.25 -1.43
N LEU A 178 2.15 -0.95 -1.75
CA LEU A 178 1.05 -0.33 -2.50
C LEU A 178 0.99 -0.84 -3.95
N ARG A 179 2.13 -1.10 -4.60
CA ARG A 179 2.17 -1.68 -5.96
C ARG A 179 1.65 -3.11 -5.98
N PHE A 180 2.04 -3.94 -5.02
CA PHE A 180 1.56 -5.31 -4.91
C PHE A 180 0.03 -5.33 -4.75
N ASP A 181 -0.48 -4.53 -3.83
CA ASP A 181 -1.92 -4.49 -3.52
C ASP A 181 -2.73 -3.93 -4.70
N GLU A 182 -2.21 -2.94 -5.43
CA GLU A 182 -2.82 -2.43 -6.67
C GLU A 182 -2.98 -3.54 -7.73
N LEU A 183 -1.93 -4.34 -7.94
CA LEU A 183 -1.96 -5.46 -8.88
C LEU A 183 -2.91 -6.57 -8.42
N LYS A 184 -2.87 -6.91 -7.14
CA LYS A 184 -3.76 -7.94 -6.56
C LYS A 184 -5.23 -7.55 -6.69
N MET A 185 -5.57 -6.30 -6.40
CA MET A 185 -6.96 -5.82 -6.48
C MET A 185 -7.55 -5.90 -7.90
N ARG A 186 -6.71 -5.78 -8.94
CA ARG A 186 -7.14 -5.89 -10.34
C ARG A 186 -7.25 -7.33 -10.85
N ASN A 187 -6.87 -8.33 -10.04
CA ASN A 187 -6.79 -9.72 -10.47
C ASN A 187 -7.68 -10.64 -9.62
N PRO A 188 -8.97 -10.82 -9.97
CA PRO A 188 -9.88 -11.70 -9.24
C PRO A 188 -9.51 -13.20 -9.35
N ALA A 189 -8.67 -13.59 -10.32
CA ALA A 189 -8.28 -14.99 -10.51
C ALA A 189 -7.52 -15.55 -9.30
N ILE A 190 -6.73 -14.72 -8.60
CA ILE A 190 -5.94 -15.12 -7.43
C ILE A 190 -6.78 -15.83 -6.36
N GLN A 191 -7.92 -15.24 -5.98
CA GLN A 191 -8.79 -15.82 -4.96
C GLN A 191 -9.54 -17.05 -5.49
N ASN A 192 -9.96 -17.03 -6.76
CA ASN A 192 -10.70 -18.12 -7.39
C ASN A 192 -9.84 -19.38 -7.52
N ASP A 193 -8.61 -19.21 -8.00
CA ASP A 193 -7.65 -20.29 -8.21
C ASP A 193 -7.27 -20.93 -6.88
N PHE A 194 -6.97 -20.12 -5.86
CA PHE A 194 -6.64 -20.63 -4.54
C PHE A 194 -7.83 -21.33 -3.87
N SER A 195 -9.03 -20.80 -4.03
CA SER A 195 -10.26 -21.42 -3.53
C SER A 195 -10.57 -22.75 -4.23
N TYR A 196 -10.30 -22.85 -5.54
CA TYR A 196 -10.40 -24.12 -6.26
C TYR A 196 -9.39 -25.13 -5.72
N TYR A 197 -8.10 -24.75 -5.63
CA TYR A 197 -7.04 -25.61 -5.10
C TYR A 197 -7.39 -26.20 -3.73
N ARG A 198 -7.85 -25.36 -2.78
CA ARG A 198 -8.24 -25.82 -1.43
C ARG A 198 -9.40 -26.83 -1.46
N ARG A 199 -10.41 -26.59 -2.30
CA ARG A 199 -11.54 -27.53 -2.46
C ARG A 199 -11.09 -28.86 -3.06
N THR A 200 -10.16 -28.84 -4.01
CA THR A 200 -9.65 -30.04 -4.68
C THR A 200 -8.79 -30.88 -3.74
N ILE A 201 -7.87 -30.29 -2.97
CA ILE A 201 -7.10 -31.03 -1.95
C ILE A 201 -8.01 -31.66 -0.90
N SER A 202 -8.98 -30.89 -0.38
CA SER A 202 -9.90 -31.41 0.63
C SER A 202 -10.71 -32.61 0.15
N ARG A 203 -10.99 -32.72 -1.16
CA ARG A 203 -11.68 -33.86 -1.77
C ARG A 203 -10.73 -35.02 -2.06
N ASN A 204 -9.54 -34.73 -2.60
CA ASN A 204 -8.59 -35.74 -3.07
C ASN A 204 -7.78 -36.44 -1.96
N ARG A 205 -7.78 -35.91 -0.72
CA ARG A 205 -7.27 -36.62 0.46
C ARG A 205 -7.93 -37.98 0.72
N ILE A 206 -9.11 -38.20 0.16
CA ILE A 206 -9.85 -39.47 0.27
C ILE A 206 -9.36 -40.48 -0.80
N ASN A 207 -8.72 -40.01 -1.88
CA ASN A 207 -8.40 -40.80 -3.07
C ASN A 207 -6.88 -40.99 -3.33
N ASN A 208 -5.98 -40.47 -2.48
CA ASN A 208 -4.51 -40.66 -2.54
C ASN A 208 -3.82 -40.34 -3.90
N MET A 209 -4.39 -39.47 -4.74
CA MET A 209 -3.91 -39.26 -6.12
C MET A 209 -2.96 -38.05 -6.35
N HIS A 210 -2.46 -37.35 -5.33
CA HIS A 210 -1.52 -36.23 -5.56
C HIS A 210 -0.67 -35.89 -4.32
N LEU A 211 0.33 -36.71 -4.01
CA LEU A 211 1.16 -36.57 -2.79
C LEU A 211 2.24 -35.47 -2.89
N ASP A 212 2.72 -35.13 -4.09
CA ASP A 212 3.90 -34.26 -4.22
C ASP A 212 3.61 -32.77 -3.93
N ILE A 213 2.40 -32.29 -4.22
CA ILE A 213 2.00 -30.88 -3.99
C ILE A 213 1.41 -30.66 -2.58
N GLU A 214 0.88 -31.71 -1.92
CA GLU A 214 0.48 -31.62 -0.51
C GLU A 214 1.66 -31.29 0.42
N ASN A 215 2.90 -31.61 0.01
CA ASN A 215 4.11 -31.24 0.74
C ASN A 215 4.45 -29.74 0.64
N GLU A 216 3.97 -29.04 -0.39
CA GLU A 216 4.32 -27.64 -0.61
C GLU A 216 3.42 -26.67 0.17
N VAL A 217 2.11 -26.96 0.31
CA VAL A 217 1.17 -26.14 1.08
C VAL A 217 0.37 -27.01 2.05
N ASN A 218 0.80 -27.04 3.31
CA ASN A 218 0.06 -27.72 4.37
C ASN A 218 -1.26 -26.98 4.70
N ASN A 219 -2.16 -27.63 5.45
CA ASN A 219 -3.50 -27.09 5.74
C ASN A 219 -3.46 -25.78 6.57
N GLU A 220 -2.50 -25.66 7.50
CA GLU A 220 -2.33 -24.45 8.32
C GLU A 220 -1.90 -23.25 7.45
N MET A 221 -0.89 -23.45 6.61
CA MET A 221 -0.43 -22.49 5.61
C MET A 221 -1.57 -22.09 4.68
N ALA A 222 -2.35 -23.06 4.20
CA ALA A 222 -3.49 -22.78 3.32
C ALA A 222 -4.56 -21.89 3.99
N ASN A 223 -4.81 -22.08 5.29
CA ASN A 223 -5.73 -21.24 6.05
C ASN A 223 -5.19 -19.81 6.18
N ARG A 224 -3.92 -19.63 6.52
CA ARG A 224 -3.29 -18.29 6.62
C ARG A 224 -3.27 -17.57 5.28
N MET A 225 -2.88 -18.26 4.20
CA MET A 225 -2.92 -17.72 2.85
C MET A 225 -4.35 -17.32 2.43
N SER A 226 -5.38 -18.07 2.86
CA SER A 226 -6.77 -17.72 2.54
C SER A 226 -7.18 -16.40 3.16
N LEU A 227 -6.82 -16.19 4.43
CA LEU A 227 -7.07 -14.92 5.12
C LEU A 227 -6.28 -13.78 4.46
N PHE A 228 -5.01 -14.02 4.13
CA PHE A 228 -4.18 -13.05 3.42
C PHE A 228 -4.85 -12.63 2.10
N TYR A 229 -5.23 -13.55 1.23
CA TYR A 229 -5.81 -13.19 -0.08
C TYR A 229 -7.27 -12.71 -0.04
N ALA A 230 -7.99 -12.94 1.05
CA ALA A 230 -9.32 -12.37 1.25
C ALA A 230 -9.28 -10.85 1.42
N GLU A 231 -8.20 -10.32 2.00
CA GLU A 231 -8.01 -8.88 2.20
C GLU A 231 -7.86 -8.13 0.88
N ALA A 232 -8.49 -6.97 0.74
CA ALA A 232 -8.35 -6.15 -0.47
C ALA A 232 -6.88 -5.70 -0.68
N THR A 233 -6.21 -5.32 0.41
CA THR A 233 -4.84 -4.80 0.46
C THR A 233 -3.99 -5.67 1.39
N PRO A 234 -3.63 -6.90 0.95
CA PRO A 234 -3.03 -7.90 1.82
C PRO A 234 -1.66 -7.49 2.37
N MET A 235 -0.78 -6.87 1.56
CA MET A 235 0.53 -6.42 2.04
C MET A 235 0.39 -5.26 3.02
N LEU A 236 -0.47 -4.29 2.71
CA LEU A 236 -0.71 -3.15 3.59
C LEU A 236 -1.34 -3.56 4.92
N LYS A 237 -2.24 -4.55 4.90
CA LYS A 237 -2.82 -5.12 6.11
C LYS A 237 -1.75 -5.82 6.96
N THR A 238 -0.85 -6.57 6.34
CA THR A 238 0.31 -7.17 7.02
C THR A 238 1.18 -6.10 7.68
N LEU A 239 1.56 -5.03 6.95
CA LEU A 239 2.37 -3.95 7.54
C LEU A 239 1.65 -3.23 8.68
N SER A 240 0.36 -2.91 8.50
CA SER A 240 -0.44 -2.23 9.54
C SER A 240 -0.52 -3.07 10.81
N ASN A 241 -0.75 -4.39 10.68
CA ASN A 241 -0.75 -5.31 11.82
C ASN A 241 0.63 -5.39 12.47
N ALA A 242 1.70 -5.45 11.67
CA ALA A 242 3.08 -5.49 12.16
C ALA A 242 3.44 -4.22 12.95
N THR A 243 3.05 -3.03 12.48
CA THR A 243 3.28 -1.77 13.20
C THR A 243 2.47 -1.70 14.49
N MET A 244 1.20 -2.12 14.47
CA MET A 244 0.40 -2.21 15.70
C MET A 244 1.02 -3.17 16.72
N HIS A 245 1.49 -4.34 16.25
CA HIS A 245 2.16 -5.34 17.07
C HIS A 245 3.45 -4.77 17.69
N PHE A 246 4.29 -4.13 16.88
CA PHE A 246 5.54 -3.50 17.31
C PHE A 246 5.32 -2.53 18.48
N VAL A 247 4.34 -1.63 18.36
CA VAL A 247 3.99 -0.68 19.44
C VAL A 247 3.46 -1.39 20.69
N SER A 248 2.69 -2.47 20.51
CA SER A 248 2.10 -3.21 21.64
C SER A 248 3.12 -4.04 22.44
N GLU A 249 4.15 -4.58 21.76
CA GLU A 249 5.20 -5.37 22.40
C GLU A 249 6.26 -4.49 23.08
N ASN A 250 6.60 -3.35 22.47
CA ASN A 250 7.62 -2.44 22.97
C ASN A 250 7.06 -1.44 23.99
N LYS A 251 6.52 -1.93 25.12
CA LYS A 251 5.89 -1.09 26.16
C LYS A 251 6.79 -0.02 26.78
N THR A 252 8.11 -0.20 26.68
CA THR A 252 9.11 0.78 27.16
C THR A 252 9.33 1.91 26.18
N LEU A 253 8.94 1.73 24.92
CA LEU A 253 9.00 2.74 23.88
C LEU A 253 7.67 3.51 23.85
N PRO A 254 7.68 4.85 23.99
CA PRO A 254 6.46 5.63 23.82
C PRO A 254 5.88 5.43 22.41
N ILE A 255 4.57 5.18 22.32
CA ILE A 255 3.84 5.10 21.03
C ILE A 255 4.08 6.32 20.15
N GLU A 256 4.27 7.48 20.80
CA GLU A 256 4.56 8.75 20.16
C GLU A 256 5.82 8.68 19.29
N ASN A 257 6.85 7.91 19.65
CA ASN A 257 8.06 7.79 18.83
C ASN A 257 7.73 7.19 17.45
N THR A 258 6.89 6.16 17.41
CA THR A 258 6.47 5.52 16.15
C THR A 258 5.50 6.41 15.39
N THR A 259 4.46 6.93 16.03
CA THR A 259 3.46 7.77 15.34
C THR A 259 4.08 9.08 14.85
N ASP A 260 4.98 9.67 15.62
CA ASP A 260 5.67 10.89 15.23
C ASP A 260 6.65 10.64 14.09
N CYS A 261 7.35 9.49 14.06
CA CYS A 261 8.15 9.07 12.91
C CYS A 261 7.32 8.99 11.63
N LEU A 262 6.15 8.36 11.67
CA LEU A 262 5.25 8.27 10.52
C LEU A 262 4.75 9.65 10.07
N SER A 263 4.34 10.52 11.02
CA SER A 263 3.89 11.88 10.70
C SER A 263 5.02 12.79 10.19
N THR A 264 6.24 12.62 10.70
CA THR A 264 7.43 13.35 10.26
C THR A 264 7.77 12.95 8.84
N MET A 265 7.79 11.65 8.53
CA MET A 265 8.01 11.16 7.17
C MET A 265 6.94 11.65 6.19
N THR A 266 5.68 11.71 6.63
CA THR A 266 4.58 12.32 5.86
C THR A 266 4.89 13.79 5.53
N SER A 267 5.26 14.56 6.56
CA SER A 267 5.59 15.98 6.44
C SER A 267 6.77 16.22 5.51
N VAL A 268 7.83 15.40 5.60
CA VAL A 268 9.01 15.49 4.75
C VAL A 268 8.65 15.18 3.29
N CYS A 269 7.86 14.14 3.02
CA CYS A 269 7.37 13.87 1.67
C CYS A 269 6.55 15.04 1.11
N LYS A 270 5.68 15.64 1.93
CA LYS A 270 4.90 16.83 1.54
C LYS A 270 5.82 18.00 1.19
N VAL A 271 6.76 18.34 2.07
CA VAL A 271 7.76 19.40 1.85
C VAL A 271 8.58 19.15 0.57
N MET A 272 9.03 17.91 0.34
CA MET A 272 9.76 17.56 -0.88
C MET A 272 8.92 17.72 -2.15
N LEU A 273 7.61 17.47 -2.09
CA LEU A 273 6.70 17.58 -3.22
C LEU A 273 6.23 19.02 -3.49
N GLU A 274 6.09 19.83 -2.44
CA GLU A 274 5.54 21.20 -2.50
C GLU A 274 6.61 22.28 -2.68
N THR A 275 7.81 22.08 -2.12
CA THR A 275 8.92 23.04 -2.22
C THR A 275 9.61 22.93 -3.59
N PRO A 276 9.56 23.96 -4.47
CA PRO A 276 10.13 23.90 -5.82
C PRO A 276 11.63 23.51 -5.84
N GLU A 277 12.39 24.01 -4.87
CA GLU A 277 13.81 23.73 -4.72
C GLU A 277 14.06 22.23 -4.49
N TYR A 278 13.31 21.58 -3.61
CA TYR A 278 13.42 20.14 -3.39
C TYR A 278 12.83 19.33 -4.52
N ARG A 279 11.68 19.77 -5.06
CA ARG A 279 11.02 19.11 -6.18
C ARG A 279 11.92 19.06 -7.42
N SER A 280 12.71 20.10 -7.66
CA SER A 280 13.68 20.15 -8.76
C SER A 280 14.88 19.23 -8.59
N ARG A 281 15.11 18.66 -7.39
CA ARG A 281 16.19 17.68 -7.13
C ARG A 281 15.83 16.26 -7.56
N PHE A 282 14.55 15.95 -7.74
CA PHE A 282 14.15 14.65 -8.29
C PHE A 282 14.56 14.55 -9.76
N THR A 283 15.27 13.49 -10.13
CA THR A 283 15.75 13.33 -11.51
C THR A 283 14.70 12.73 -12.44
N SER A 284 13.65 12.11 -11.89
CA SER A 284 12.61 11.42 -12.67
C SER A 284 11.18 11.65 -12.16
N GLU A 285 10.20 11.55 -13.07
CA GLU A 285 8.77 11.53 -12.70
C GLU A 285 8.41 10.26 -11.91
N GLU A 286 9.20 9.18 -12.06
CA GLU A 286 9.05 7.95 -11.29
C GLU A 286 9.38 8.17 -9.81
N THR A 287 10.47 8.87 -9.49
CA THR A 287 10.84 9.22 -8.10
C THR A 287 9.78 10.13 -7.46
N LEU A 288 9.19 11.02 -8.24
CA LEU A 288 8.09 11.87 -7.76
C LEU A 288 6.85 11.02 -7.38
N MET A 289 6.48 10.09 -8.25
CA MET A 289 5.38 9.15 -8.03
C MET A 289 5.68 8.15 -6.91
N PHE A 290 6.95 7.81 -6.70
CA PHE A 290 7.43 7.06 -5.55
C PHE A 290 7.18 7.84 -4.26
N CYS A 291 7.63 9.10 -4.17
CA CYS A 291 7.43 9.96 -3.01
C CYS A 291 5.94 10.13 -2.65
N MET A 292 5.07 10.33 -3.66
CA MET A 292 3.61 10.39 -3.43
C MET A 292 3.04 9.08 -2.85
N ARG A 293 3.47 7.93 -3.34
CA ARG A 293 3.04 6.62 -2.80
C ARG A 293 3.54 6.41 -1.38
N VAL A 294 4.78 6.76 -1.11
CA VAL A 294 5.38 6.67 0.23
C VAL A 294 4.56 7.50 1.22
N MET A 295 4.25 8.75 0.87
CA MET A 295 3.43 9.63 1.69
C MET A 295 2.05 9.02 2.00
N VAL A 296 1.36 8.45 1.01
CA VAL A 296 0.08 7.77 1.24
C VAL A 296 0.26 6.54 2.12
N GLY A 297 1.31 5.75 1.90
CA GLY A 297 1.64 4.57 2.70
C GLY A 297 1.82 4.91 4.18
N VAL A 298 2.60 5.95 4.50
CA VAL A 298 2.80 6.38 5.90
C VAL A 298 1.53 6.96 6.53
N ILE A 299 0.70 7.68 5.77
CA ILE A 299 -0.60 8.17 6.27
C ILE A 299 -1.48 6.99 6.69
N ILE A 300 -1.55 5.94 5.87
CA ILE A 300 -2.36 4.76 6.18
C ILE A 300 -1.81 4.01 7.41
N LEU A 301 -0.48 3.85 7.52
CA LEU A 301 0.11 3.26 8.72
C LEU A 301 -0.17 4.09 9.97
N TYR A 302 -0.05 5.42 9.88
CA TYR A 302 -0.35 6.30 11.00
C TYR A 302 -1.80 6.18 11.44
N ASP A 303 -2.74 6.12 10.49
CA ASP A 303 -4.17 5.99 10.78
C ASP A 303 -4.51 4.72 11.58
N HIS A 304 -3.81 3.62 11.31
CA HIS A 304 -4.02 2.35 12.01
C HIS A 304 -3.38 2.32 13.40
N VAL A 305 -2.29 3.06 13.62
CA VAL A 305 -1.48 2.97 14.84
C VAL A 305 -1.83 4.07 15.83
N HIS A 306 -2.16 5.27 15.34
CA HIS A 306 -2.46 6.41 16.18
C HIS A 306 -3.85 6.27 16.83
N PRO A 307 -4.01 6.50 18.14
CA PRO A 307 -5.26 6.23 18.86
C PRO A 307 -6.51 6.92 18.30
N VAL A 308 -6.34 8.10 17.69
CA VAL A 308 -7.44 8.87 17.09
C VAL A 308 -7.44 8.83 15.55
N GLY A 309 -6.49 8.11 14.93
CA GLY A 309 -6.32 8.05 13.48
C GLY A 309 -5.72 9.32 12.87
N ALA A 310 -5.59 9.30 11.53
CA ALA A 310 -4.92 10.35 10.76
C ALA A 310 -5.82 11.58 10.48
N PHE A 311 -7.14 11.42 10.55
CA PHE A 311 -8.10 12.43 10.07
C PHE A 311 -8.79 13.24 11.19
N CYS A 312 -8.38 13.05 12.45
CA CYS A 312 -8.85 13.90 13.54
C CYS A 312 -8.15 15.26 13.51
N LYS A 313 -8.83 16.31 13.99
CA LYS A 313 -8.26 17.68 14.08
C LYS A 313 -7.00 17.78 14.94
N THR A 314 -6.80 16.82 15.85
CA THR A 314 -5.62 16.71 16.73
C THR A 314 -4.51 15.84 16.12
N SER A 315 -4.69 15.32 14.91
CA SER A 315 -3.69 14.57 14.17
C SER A 315 -2.51 15.47 13.80
N LYS A 316 -1.29 14.91 13.82
CA LYS A 316 -0.09 15.59 13.31
C LYS A 316 0.02 15.52 11.78
N ILE A 317 -0.85 14.74 11.14
CA ILE A 317 -0.94 14.67 9.69
C ILE A 317 -1.92 15.74 9.21
N ASP A 318 -1.42 16.70 8.44
CA ASP A 318 -2.24 17.65 7.70
C ASP A 318 -2.79 16.99 6.42
N ALA A 319 -3.77 16.11 6.61
CA ALA A 319 -4.52 15.53 5.51
C ALA A 319 -5.54 16.56 5.02
N PRO A 320 -5.72 16.74 3.69
CA PRO A 320 -6.71 17.67 3.16
C PRO A 320 -8.10 17.31 3.71
N GLN A 321 -8.66 18.20 4.55
CA GLN A 321 -10.00 18.02 5.09
C GLN A 321 -11.00 18.21 3.96
N ASP A 322 -11.91 17.24 3.82
CA ASP A 322 -13.04 17.35 2.90
C ASP A 322 -13.97 18.47 3.41
N HIS A 323 -13.87 19.66 2.83
CA HIS A 323 -14.76 20.78 3.11
C HIS A 323 -16.13 20.53 2.46
N SER A 324 -16.89 19.55 2.97
CA SER A 324 -18.29 19.31 2.59
C SER A 324 -19.28 19.71 3.69
N THR A 325 -18.87 20.56 4.64
CA THR A 325 -19.76 21.18 5.63
C THR A 325 -19.54 22.68 5.72
N ASP A 326 -19.87 23.39 4.64
CA ASP A 326 -20.13 24.83 4.73
C ASP A 326 -21.65 25.07 4.70
N SER A 327 -22.19 25.37 5.86
CA SER A 327 -23.60 25.69 6.11
C SER A 327 -23.96 27.15 5.80
N ASP A 328 -23.17 27.85 4.98
CA ASP A 328 -23.42 29.24 4.60
C ASP A 328 -23.69 29.38 3.10
N LEU A 329 -24.86 28.89 2.67
CA LEU A 329 -25.45 29.24 1.38
C LEU A 329 -26.54 30.29 1.58
N SER A 330 -26.14 31.55 1.71
CA SER A 330 -27.00 32.65 1.29
C SER A 330 -26.19 33.68 0.50
N ASN A 331 -26.61 33.90 -0.74
CA ASN A 331 -26.17 34.93 -1.68
C ASN A 331 -24.77 34.77 -2.31
N THR A 332 -24.67 34.04 -3.42
CA THR A 332 -24.66 34.60 -4.80
C THR A 332 -24.15 33.56 -5.82
N HIS A 333 -24.91 33.41 -6.91
CA HIS A 333 -24.62 32.71 -8.18
C HIS A 333 -23.87 31.36 -8.15
N SER A 334 -24.66 30.28 -8.17
CA SER A 334 -24.26 28.90 -8.46
C SER A 334 -23.90 28.67 -9.93
N PRO A 335 -22.91 27.82 -10.22
CA PRO A 335 -23.00 26.82 -11.27
C PRO A 335 -23.37 25.48 -10.63
N SER A 336 -24.43 24.87 -11.15
CA SER A 336 -24.98 23.58 -10.75
C SER A 336 -23.99 22.43 -10.89
N TRP A 337 -23.68 21.73 -9.79
CA TRP A 337 -23.11 20.39 -9.81
C TRP A 337 -24.23 19.36 -10.02
N GLN A 338 -24.55 19.06 -11.28
CA GLN A 338 -25.29 17.84 -11.59
C GLN A 338 -24.29 16.71 -11.79
N LEU A 339 -24.32 15.73 -10.90
CA LEU A 339 -23.81 14.38 -11.14
C LEU A 339 -24.55 13.82 -12.35
N SER A 340 -23.92 13.82 -13.52
CA SER A 340 -24.41 13.06 -14.66
C SER A 340 -24.08 11.58 -14.46
N SER A 341 -25.15 10.78 -14.54
CA SER A 341 -25.24 9.32 -14.68
C SER A 341 -24.80 8.45 -13.51
N GLN A 342 -25.79 8.27 -12.65
CA GLN A 342 -26.16 7.10 -11.87
C GLN A 342 -26.23 5.79 -12.71
N GLN A 343 -25.10 5.28 -13.22
CA GLN A 343 -25.10 3.99 -13.95
C GLN A 343 -24.04 2.93 -13.57
N ASP A 344 -23.06 3.21 -12.69
CA ASP A 344 -22.05 2.18 -12.33
C ASP A 344 -21.99 1.81 -10.82
N VAL A 345 -23.08 2.03 -10.06
CA VAL A 345 -23.17 1.64 -8.63
C VAL A 345 -24.14 0.47 -8.40
N GLN A 346 -24.39 -0.37 -9.42
CA GLN A 346 -25.22 -1.58 -9.29
C GLN A 346 -24.45 -2.89 -9.48
N ALA A 347 -23.18 -2.96 -9.08
CA ALA A 347 -22.49 -4.23 -8.93
C ALA A 347 -21.79 -4.24 -7.57
N PHE A 348 -22.52 -4.55 -6.50
CA PHE A 348 -22.08 -5.22 -5.26
C PHE A 348 -23.23 -5.15 -4.24
N SER A 349 -24.33 -5.81 -4.62
CA SER A 349 -25.38 -6.27 -3.73
C SER A 349 -25.75 -7.66 -4.24
N CYS A 350 -25.72 -8.65 -3.34
CA CYS A 350 -25.93 -10.09 -3.56
C CYS A 350 -24.70 -10.91 -3.99
N ALA A 351 -23.98 -11.46 -3.00
CA ALA A 351 -23.87 -12.90 -2.73
C ALA A 351 -22.90 -13.13 -1.56
#